data_AF-A0A950KPV9-F1
#
_entry.id   AF-A0A950KPV9-F1
#
_cell.length_a   1.000
_cell.length_b   1.000
_cell.length_c   1.000
_cell.angle_alpha   90.00
_cell.angle_beta   90.00
_cell.angle_gamma   90.00
#
_symmetry.space_group_name_H-M   'P 1'
#
loop_
_entity.id
_entity.type
_entity.pdbx_description
1 polymer ?
#
loop_
_entity_poly.entity_id
_entity_poly.type
_entity_poly.pdbx_seq_one_letter_code
_entity_poly.pdbx_strand_id
1 'polypeptide(L)'
;MSLHPQPFTAVPSETARVAHAAFPQGNFYMHMRDELGAIYEDVAFAALFSTRGQPAEAPWRLALVTIMQYAEGLSDRQAADAVRSRIDWKYALNLELTDPGFDP
;
A
#
# COMPACT_ATOMS: atom_id res chain seq x y z
N MET A 1 -1.17 0.88 19.04
CA MET A 1 -1.51 1.79 17.93
C MET A 1 -3.03 1.92 17.86
N SER A 2 -3.55 3.04 17.37
CA SER A 2 -4.99 3.26 17.17
C SER A 2 -5.35 3.28 15.69
N LEU A 3 -6.48 2.66 15.33
CA LEU A 3 -6.94 2.60 13.95
C LEU A 3 -7.67 3.89 13.58
N HIS A 4 -7.16 4.58 12.57
CA HIS A 4 -7.88 5.65 11.88
C HIS A 4 -8.28 5.12 10.51
N PRO A 5 -9.58 4.87 10.26
CA PRO A 5 -10.01 4.35 8.98
C PRO A 5 -9.56 5.28 7.86
N GLN A 6 -8.80 4.74 6.91
CA GLN A 6 -8.39 5.48 5.73
C GLN A 6 -9.16 4.93 4.55
N PRO A 7 -10.11 5.70 3.98
CA PRO A 7 -10.91 5.22 2.87
C PRO A 7 -10.00 4.81 1.73
N PHE A 8 -10.41 3.78 1.01
CA PHE A 8 -9.76 3.39 -0.22
C PHE A 8 -9.99 4.46 -1.28
N THR A 9 -9.07 5.40 -1.36
CA THR A 9 -9.13 6.53 -2.30
C THR A 9 -8.53 6.15 -3.65
N ALA A 10 -8.74 7.01 -4.64
CA ALA A 10 -7.99 6.94 -5.88
C ALA A 10 -6.48 7.04 -5.62
N VAL A 11 -5.68 6.45 -6.50
CA VAL A 11 -4.22 6.61 -6.51
C VAL A 11 -3.89 8.10 -6.69
N PRO A 12 -2.92 8.67 -5.94
CA PRO A 12 -2.50 10.05 -6.14
C PRO A 12 -2.14 10.34 -7.60
N SER A 13 -2.59 11.49 -8.10
CA SER A 13 -2.52 11.83 -9.54
C SER A 13 -1.10 11.76 -10.11
N GLU A 14 -0.10 12.26 -9.39
CA GLU A 14 1.30 12.19 -9.81
C GLU A 14 1.84 10.76 -9.81
N THR A 15 1.50 9.95 -8.80
CA THR A 15 1.85 8.52 -8.77
C THR A 15 1.25 7.79 -9.95
N ALA A 16 -0.04 8.00 -10.25
CA ALA A 16 -0.71 7.39 -11.38
C ALA A 16 -0.06 7.80 -12.71
N ARG A 17 0.18 9.10 -12.91
CA ARG A 17 0.82 9.64 -14.11
C ARG A 17 2.20 9.01 -14.36
N VAL A 18 3.04 8.93 -13.33
CA VAL A 18 4.39 8.36 -13.45
C VAL A 18 4.35 6.83 -13.61
N ALA A 19 3.47 6.13 -12.90
CA ALA A 19 3.30 4.69 -13.03
C ALA A 19 2.88 4.29 -14.45
N HIS A 20 1.88 4.96 -15.04
CA HIS A 20 1.47 4.69 -16.42
C HIS A 20 2.54 5.08 -17.45
N ALA A 21 3.38 6.09 -17.16
CA ALA A 21 4.51 6.42 -18.02
C ALA A 21 5.61 5.33 -17.96
N ALA A 22 5.86 4.77 -16.77
CA ALA A 22 6.85 3.70 -16.57
C ALA A 22 6.36 2.33 -17.06
N PHE A 23 5.06 2.05 -16.94
CA PHE A 23 4.40 0.81 -17.33
C PHE A 23 3.18 1.11 -18.22
N PRO A 24 3.37 1.39 -19.52
CA PRO A 24 2.28 1.79 -20.41
C PRO A 24 1.16 0.75 -20.55
N GLN A 25 1.48 -0.54 -20.45
CA GLN A 25 0.51 -1.64 -20.45
C GLN A 25 0.05 -2.06 -19.04
N GLY A 26 0.47 -1.33 -18.01
CA GLY A 26 0.39 -1.75 -16.62
C GLY A 26 1.33 -2.93 -16.32
N ASN A 27 1.40 -3.28 -15.04
CA ASN A 27 2.04 -4.51 -14.58
C ASN A 27 1.09 -5.26 -13.64
N PHE A 28 1.51 -6.43 -13.16
CA PHE A 28 0.70 -7.25 -12.27
C PHE A 28 0.15 -6.48 -11.06
N TYR A 29 0.94 -5.61 -10.44
CA TYR A 29 0.51 -4.85 -9.25
C TYR A 29 -0.44 -3.69 -9.57
N MET A 30 -0.29 -3.05 -10.73
CA MET A 30 -1.24 -2.05 -11.19
C MET A 30 -2.60 -2.70 -11.46
N HIS A 31 -2.61 -3.82 -12.19
CA HIS A 31 -3.83 -4.58 -12.43
C HIS A 31 -4.45 -5.12 -11.13
N MET A 32 -3.62 -5.66 -10.23
CA MET A 32 -4.06 -6.10 -8.90
C MET A 32 -4.77 -4.96 -8.15
N ARG A 33 -4.21 -3.76 -8.18
CA ARG A 33 -4.79 -2.58 -7.53
C ARG A 33 -6.11 -2.14 -8.15
N ASP A 34 -6.20 -2.17 -9.48
CA ASP A 34 -7.37 -1.72 -10.21
C ASP A 34 -8.54 -2.72 -10.09
N GLU A 35 -8.24 -4.02 -10.04
CA GLU A 35 -9.23 -5.11 -9.97
C GLU A 35 -9.65 -5.45 -8.53
N LEU A 36 -8.70 -5.57 -7.59
CA LEU A 36 -8.99 -6.07 -6.24
C LEU A 36 -9.54 -4.99 -5.30
N GLY A 37 -9.29 -3.70 -5.58
CA GLY A 37 -9.72 -2.64 -4.68
C GLY A 37 -9.14 -2.76 -3.27
N ALA A 38 -9.84 -2.20 -2.27
CA ALA A 38 -9.54 -2.52 -0.87
C ALA A 38 -10.06 -3.92 -0.57
N ILE A 39 -9.14 -4.89 -0.56
CA ILE A 39 -9.46 -6.29 -0.24
C ILE A 39 -10.02 -6.43 1.19
N TYR A 40 -9.77 -5.44 2.05
CA TYR A 40 -10.25 -5.44 3.42
C TYR A 40 -10.84 -4.09 3.81
N GLU A 41 -12.04 -4.13 4.41
CA GLU A 41 -12.60 -2.98 5.11
C GLU A 41 -11.91 -2.83 6.48
N ASP A 42 -11.47 -1.61 6.81
CA ASP A 42 -10.79 -1.30 8.08
C ASP A 42 -11.59 -1.78 9.31
N VAL A 43 -12.93 -1.84 9.20
CA VAL A 43 -13.83 -2.36 10.23
C VAL A 43 -13.51 -3.80 10.65
N ALA A 44 -13.05 -4.64 9.72
CA ALA A 44 -12.71 -6.03 10.01
C ALA A 44 -11.53 -6.15 10.99
N PHE A 45 -10.66 -5.13 11.04
CA PHE A 45 -9.49 -5.10 11.91
C PHE A 45 -9.65 -4.21 13.14
N ALA A 46 -10.77 -3.49 13.27
CA ALA A 46 -10.99 -2.53 14.35
C ALA A 46 -10.82 -3.14 15.76
N ALA A 47 -11.20 -4.40 15.95
CA ALA A 47 -11.06 -5.12 17.22
C ALA A 47 -9.60 -5.39 17.63
N LEU A 48 -8.63 -5.29 16.70
CA LEU A 48 -7.21 -5.52 16.96
C LEU A 48 -6.46 -4.26 17.41
N PHE A 49 -7.09 -3.08 17.33
CA PHE A 49 -6.45 -1.80 17.67
C PHE A 49 -7.01 -1.20 18.96
N SER A 50 -6.14 -0.55 19.73
CA SER A 50 -6.57 0.19 20.92
C SER A 50 -7.27 1.49 20.52
N THR A 51 -8.26 1.91 21.30
CA THR A 51 -8.95 3.21 21.06
C THR A 51 -8.04 4.43 21.24
N ARG A 52 -6.87 4.26 21.89
CA ARG A 52 -5.85 5.30 22.09
C ARG A 52 -4.46 4.76 21.78
N GLY A 53 -3.59 5.58 21.21
CA GLY A 53 -2.19 5.23 20.88
C GLY A 53 -1.75 5.84 19.55
N GLN A 54 -0.48 5.69 19.17
CA GLN A 54 0.03 6.18 17.87
C GLN A 54 -0.80 5.63 16.70
N PRO A 55 -1.03 6.43 15.64
CA PRO A 55 -1.77 5.97 14.46
C PRO A 55 -1.15 4.70 13.89
N ALA A 56 -1.98 3.70 13.64
CA ALA A 56 -1.56 2.52 12.90
C ALA A 56 -1.49 2.82 11.40
N GLU A 57 -0.61 2.11 10.70
CA GLU A 57 -0.74 1.98 9.26
C GLU A 57 -2.09 1.34 8.89
N ALA A 58 -2.61 1.73 7.72
CA ALA A 58 -3.88 1.23 7.25
C ALA A 58 -3.81 -0.30 7.07
N PRO A 59 -4.66 -1.11 7.75
CA PRO A 59 -4.55 -2.57 7.74
C PRO A 59 -4.57 -3.18 6.33
N TRP A 60 -5.37 -2.61 5.43
CA TRP A 60 -5.43 -3.05 4.05
C TRP A 60 -4.08 -2.86 3.30
N ARG A 61 -3.32 -1.80 3.60
CA ARG A 61 -1.98 -1.60 3.01
C ARG A 61 -1.01 -2.64 3.50
N LEU A 62 -1.00 -2.91 4.81
CA LEU A 62 -0.13 -3.94 5.38
C LEU A 62 -0.45 -5.32 4.79
N ALA A 63 -1.73 -5.66 4.63
CA ALA A 63 -2.15 -6.91 4.01
C ALA A 63 -1.66 -7.02 2.56
N LEU A 64 -1.77 -5.95 1.76
CA LEU A 64 -1.25 -5.91 0.39
C LEU A 64 0.27 -6.05 0.36
N VAL A 65 0.99 -5.33 1.23
CA VAL A 65 2.45 -5.46 1.37
C VAL A 65 2.84 -6.90 1.67
N THR A 66 2.14 -7.59 2.58
CA THR A 66 2.41 -9.00 2.89
C THR A 66 2.19 -9.92 1.68
N ILE A 67 1.12 -9.69 0.90
CA ILE A 67 0.85 -10.47 -0.33
C ILE A 67 1.97 -10.26 -1.35
N MET A 68 2.36 -9.00 -1.60
CA MET A 68 3.38 -8.64 -2.58
C MET A 68 4.77 -9.12 -2.14
N GLN A 69 5.09 -8.99 -0.86
CA GLN A 69 6.29 -9.54 -0.24
C GLN A 69 6.39 -11.04 -0.47
N TYR A 70 5.31 -11.79 -0.20
CA TYR A 70 5.28 -13.23 -0.42
C TYR A 70 5.42 -13.59 -1.91
N ALA A 71 4.70 -12.89 -2.78
CA ALA A 71 4.73 -13.12 -4.23
C ALA A 71 6.14 -12.95 -4.83
N GLU A 72 6.93 -12.04 -4.28
CA GLU A 72 8.31 -11.76 -4.73
C GLU A 72 9.39 -12.48 -3.89
N GLY A 73 9.03 -13.18 -2.82
CA GLY A 73 10.00 -13.82 -1.92
C GLY A 73 10.90 -12.82 -1.17
N LEU A 74 10.38 -11.64 -0.84
CA LEU A 74 11.14 -10.58 -0.17
C LEU A 74 11.20 -10.79 1.35
N SER A 75 12.34 -10.45 1.95
CA SER A 75 12.41 -10.21 3.40
C SER A 75 11.65 -8.93 3.79
N ASP A 76 11.30 -8.77 5.06
CA ASP A 76 10.60 -7.58 5.57
C ASP A 76 11.34 -6.28 5.22
N ARG A 77 12.68 -6.29 5.32
CA ARG A 77 13.52 -5.15 4.95
C ARG A 77 13.44 -4.82 3.46
N GLN A 78 13.48 -5.84 2.60
CA GLN A 78 13.36 -5.65 1.16
C GLN A 78 11.95 -5.19 0.77
N ALA A 79 10.92 -5.65 1.47
CA ALA A 79 9.56 -5.17 1.26
C ALA A 79 9.43 -3.70 1.68
N ALA A 80 9.99 -3.30 2.83
CA ALA A 80 10.05 -1.90 3.23
C ALA A 80 10.80 -1.02 2.22
N ASP A 81 11.95 -1.51 1.71
CA ASP A 81 12.70 -0.85 0.65
C ASP A 81 11.92 -0.78 -0.67
N ALA A 82 11.11 -1.78 -0.99
CA ALA A 82 10.23 -1.78 -2.16
C ALA A 82 9.14 -0.70 -2.02
N VAL A 83 8.51 -0.58 -0.85
CA VAL A 83 7.50 0.47 -0.57
C VAL A 83 8.08 1.87 -0.81
N ARG A 84 9.29 2.17 -0.34
CA ARG A 84 9.90 3.51 -0.53
C ARG A 84 10.36 3.77 -1.97
N SER A 85 10.87 2.75 -2.68
CA SER A 85 11.66 2.96 -3.90
C SER A 85 10.92 2.66 -5.20
N ARG A 86 9.88 1.83 -5.16
CA ARG A 86 9.26 1.30 -6.37
C ARG A 86 7.93 1.96 -6.70
N ILE A 87 7.83 2.44 -7.94
CA ILE A 87 6.66 3.16 -8.45
C ILE A 87 5.41 2.27 -8.54
N ASP A 88 5.55 1.00 -8.91
CA ASP A 88 4.44 0.05 -8.96
C ASP A 88 3.90 -0.30 -7.58
N TRP A 89 4.77 -0.40 -6.57
CA TRP A 89 4.36 -0.57 -5.17
C TRP A 89 3.62 0.66 -4.64
N LYS A 90 4.13 1.87 -4.92
CA LYS A 90 3.44 3.12 -4.54
C LYS A 90 2.07 3.25 -5.21
N TYR A 91 1.96 2.85 -6.47
CA TYR A 91 0.68 2.77 -7.18
C TYR A 91 -0.28 1.79 -6.48
N ALA A 92 0.19 0.58 -6.19
CA ALA A 92 -0.62 -0.46 -5.56
C ALA A 92 -1.08 -0.12 -4.13
N LEU A 93 -0.35 0.73 -3.43
CA LEU A 93 -0.60 1.08 -2.02
C LEU A 93 -1.27 2.46 -1.84
N ASN A 94 -1.66 3.13 -2.93
CA ASN A 94 -2.16 4.52 -2.92
C ASN A 94 -1.20 5.50 -2.22
N LEU A 95 0.10 5.37 -2.45
CA LEU A 95 1.11 6.22 -1.83
C LEU A 95 1.53 7.34 -2.76
N GLU A 96 1.90 8.47 -2.16
CA GLU A 96 2.56 9.57 -2.87
C GLU A 96 3.93 9.12 -3.38
N LEU A 97 4.38 9.72 -4.49
CA LEU A 97 5.74 9.50 -5.01
C LEU A 97 6.80 9.80 -3.96
N THR A 98 6.56 10.83 -3.16
CA THR A 98 7.46 11.30 -2.09
C THR A 98 7.29 10.56 -0.77
N ASP A 99 6.37 9.60 -0.69
CA ASP A 99 6.16 8.84 0.54
C ASP A 99 7.46 8.13 0.98
N PRO A 100 7.90 8.28 2.25
CA PRO A 100 9.17 7.76 2.71
C PRO A 100 9.17 6.23 2.92
N GLY A 101 8.00 5.58 2.89
CA GLY A 101 7.82 4.19 3.29
C GLY A 101 7.73 4.02 4.81
N PHE A 102 7.93 2.78 5.27
CA PHE A 102 7.94 2.45 6.70
C PHE A 102 9.23 2.96 7.36
N ASP A 103 9.11 3.49 8.59
CA ASP A 103 10.19 3.88 9.52
C ASP A 103 11.48 4.44 8.85
N PRO A 104 11.61 5.77 8.70
CA PRO A 104 12.78 6.40 8.09
C PRO A 104 14.09 6.27 8.89
#